data_AF-A0A534BE74-F1
#
_entry.id   AF-A0A534BE74-F1
#
_cell.length_a   1.000
_cell.length_b   1.000
_cell.length_c   1.000
_cell.angle_alpha   90.00
_cell.angle_beta   90.00
_cell.angle_gamma   90.00
#
_symmetry.space_group_name_H-M   'P 1'
#
loop_
_entity.id
_entity.type
_entity.pdbx_description
1 polymer ?
#
loop_
_entity_poly.entity_id
_entity_poly.type
_entity_poly.pdbx_seq_one_letter_code
_entity_poly.pdbx_strand_id
1 'polypeptide(L)'
;MSFDVLHRYLEYLGHQVVYVQNLTDVDDDMLRKAREQGEDYLALGNRHVTTFLTEMAALNWLPPDHLPRATQHVTQMQEMIRRLVERGHAYLAEGHVYFSIDSWPTYGELSHLPREAMLPVANERGNVPQMPGKRDPLDFVLWQPSAPDEPSWESPWGPGRPGWHIECSAMSTALLGTHFDVHGGGMDLKFPHHENEIAQSCAATGDAFVNLWMHNGFVNVDEEKMSKSLGNFFTLREVLPTLRHPEVL
;
A
#
# COMPACT_ATOMS: atom_id res chain seq x y z
N MET A 1 -15.05 -6.10 -3.40
CA MET A 1 -16.53 -5.95 -3.45
C MET A 1 -17.00 -4.57 -3.03
N SER A 2 -16.72 -4.05 -1.82
CA SER A 2 -17.27 -2.74 -1.38
C SER A 2 -16.98 -1.57 -2.34
N PHE A 3 -15.76 -1.48 -2.87
CA PHE A 3 -15.39 -0.44 -3.83
C PHE A 3 -15.98 -0.66 -5.24
N ASP A 4 -16.30 -1.91 -5.61
CA ASP A 4 -17.01 -2.22 -6.86
C ASP A 4 -18.43 -1.65 -6.83
N VAL A 5 -19.13 -1.85 -5.71
CA VAL A 5 -20.47 -1.28 -5.48
C VAL A 5 -20.42 0.24 -5.54
N LEU A 6 -19.40 0.87 -4.92
CA LEU A 6 -19.21 2.32 -4.98
C LEU A 6 -19.01 2.80 -6.43
N HIS A 7 -18.09 2.20 -7.18
CA HIS A 7 -17.83 2.56 -8.58
C HIS A 7 -19.12 2.46 -9.41
N ARG A 8 -19.80 1.30 -9.37
CA ARG A 8 -21.06 1.10 -10.10
C ARG A 8 -22.15 2.09 -9.71
N TYR A 9 -22.23 2.45 -8.42
CA TYR A 9 -23.21 3.42 -7.95
C TYR A 9 -22.89 4.84 -8.44
N LEU A 10 -21.61 5.24 -8.45
CA LEU A 10 -21.19 6.53 -9.01
C LEU A 10 -21.49 6.61 -10.52
N GLU A 11 -21.25 5.54 -11.28
CA GLU A 11 -21.63 5.46 -12.69
C GLU A 11 -23.14 5.52 -12.89
N TYR A 12 -23.92 4.82 -12.03
CA TYR A 12 -25.38 4.89 -12.05
C TYR A 12 -25.91 6.32 -11.82
N LEU A 13 -25.24 7.09 -10.95
CA LEU A 13 -25.55 8.50 -10.73
C LEU A 13 -25.13 9.43 -11.89
N GLY A 14 -24.46 8.88 -12.91
CA GLY A 14 -24.03 9.62 -14.11
C GLY A 14 -22.64 10.23 -14.00
N HIS A 15 -21.82 9.86 -13.01
CA HIS A 15 -20.44 10.29 -12.94
C HIS A 15 -19.54 9.47 -13.89
N GLN A 16 -18.53 10.13 -14.45
CA GLN A 16 -17.40 9.44 -15.08
C GLN A 16 -16.37 9.14 -14.00
N VAL A 17 -16.09 7.85 -13.77
CA VAL A 17 -15.15 7.40 -12.74
C VAL A 17 -13.85 7.00 -13.41
N VAL A 18 -12.71 7.50 -12.91
CA VAL A 18 -11.39 6.94 -13.21
C VAL A 18 -10.97 6.13 -12.00
N TYR A 19 -10.99 4.81 -12.13
CA TYR A 19 -10.65 3.88 -11.07
C TYR A 19 -9.22 3.38 -11.21
N VAL A 20 -8.40 3.61 -10.17
CA VAL A 20 -7.03 3.10 -10.06
C VAL A 20 -6.94 2.13 -8.88
N GLN A 21 -6.35 0.97 -9.10
CA GLN A 21 -5.99 0.01 -8.04
C GLN A 21 -4.58 -0.48 -8.32
N ASN A 22 -3.65 -0.36 -7.37
CA ASN A 22 -2.28 -0.81 -7.60
C ASN A 22 -2.11 -2.32 -7.39
N LEU A 23 -1.01 -2.83 -7.93
CA LEU A 23 -0.42 -4.10 -7.58
C LEU A 23 0.94 -3.84 -6.92
N THR A 24 1.07 -4.19 -5.65
CA THR A 24 2.38 -4.26 -4.98
C THR A 24 3.07 -5.53 -5.45
N ASP A 25 3.99 -5.37 -6.40
CA ASP A 25 4.77 -6.45 -7.01
C ASP A 25 6.27 -6.37 -6.66
N VAL A 26 6.57 -5.74 -5.53
CA VAL A 26 7.86 -5.80 -4.81
C VAL A 26 7.62 -5.45 -3.33
N ASP A 27 7.82 -6.41 -2.41
CA ASP A 27 7.71 -6.18 -0.96
C ASP A 27 8.48 -7.26 -0.17
N ASP A 28 8.74 -7.01 1.11
CA ASP A 28 9.54 -7.89 1.97
C ASP A 28 8.93 -9.29 2.13
N ASP A 29 7.60 -9.39 2.24
CA ASP A 29 6.91 -10.66 2.43
C ASP A 29 6.95 -11.49 1.15
N MET A 30 6.75 -10.87 -0.02
CA MET A 30 6.88 -11.55 -1.30
C MET A 30 8.32 -11.99 -1.57
N LEU A 31 9.33 -11.16 -1.28
CA LEU A 31 10.74 -11.53 -1.42
C LEU A 31 11.12 -12.67 -0.48
N ARG A 32 10.66 -12.64 0.77
CA ARG A 32 10.81 -13.76 1.71
C ARG A 32 10.15 -15.03 1.16
N LYS A 33 8.92 -14.94 0.65
CA LYS A 33 8.18 -16.08 0.11
C LYS A 33 8.84 -16.68 -1.13
N ALA A 34 9.35 -15.84 -2.02
CA ALA A 34 10.08 -16.25 -3.21
C ALA A 34 11.33 -17.07 -2.82
N ARG A 35 12.10 -16.59 -1.83
CA ARG A 35 13.25 -17.32 -1.26
C ARG A 35 12.84 -18.66 -0.66
N GLU A 36 11.80 -18.70 0.16
CA GLU A 36 11.29 -19.95 0.76
C GLU A 36 10.90 -21.00 -0.30
N GLN A 37 10.40 -20.56 -1.46
CA GLN A 37 9.95 -21.42 -2.55
C GLN A 37 11.03 -21.72 -3.59
N GLY A 38 12.18 -21.03 -3.54
CA GLY A 38 13.22 -21.12 -4.56
C GLY A 38 12.73 -20.66 -5.94
N GLU A 39 11.76 -19.75 -5.99
CA GLU A 39 11.16 -19.20 -7.21
C GLU A 39 11.59 -17.74 -7.39
N ASP A 40 11.63 -17.25 -8.63
CA ASP A 40 11.78 -15.81 -8.91
C ASP A 40 10.57 -15.03 -8.37
N TYR A 41 10.82 -13.85 -7.78
CA TYR A 41 9.75 -13.09 -7.13
C TYR A 41 8.72 -12.52 -8.12
N LEU A 42 9.12 -12.18 -9.35
CA LEU A 42 8.19 -11.72 -10.38
C LEU A 42 7.35 -12.88 -10.91
N ALA A 43 7.93 -14.06 -11.06
CA ALA A 43 7.17 -15.26 -11.41
C ALA A 43 6.10 -15.58 -10.35
N LEU A 44 6.48 -15.55 -9.06
CA LEU A 44 5.58 -15.72 -7.93
C LEU A 44 4.46 -14.66 -7.96
N GLY A 45 4.82 -13.38 -8.05
CA GLY A 45 3.88 -12.26 -8.11
C GLY A 45 2.91 -12.37 -9.29
N ASN A 46 3.40 -12.64 -10.49
CA ASN A 46 2.57 -12.78 -11.69
C ASN A 46 1.59 -13.95 -11.62
N ARG A 47 1.98 -15.07 -10.98
CA ARG A 47 1.08 -16.19 -10.72
C ARG A 47 -0.05 -15.80 -9.76
N HIS A 48 0.26 -15.02 -8.73
CA HIS A 48 -0.74 -14.51 -7.80
C HIS A 48 -1.65 -13.46 -8.43
N VAL A 49 -1.12 -12.54 -9.25
CA VAL A 49 -1.92 -11.57 -10.03
C VAL A 49 -2.88 -12.30 -10.96
N THR A 50 -2.40 -13.31 -11.69
CA THR A 50 -3.28 -14.12 -12.58
C THR A 50 -4.40 -14.79 -11.79
N THR A 51 -4.09 -15.34 -10.61
CA THR A 51 -5.08 -15.93 -9.71
C THR A 51 -6.09 -14.89 -9.25
N PHE A 52 -5.63 -13.74 -8.75
CA PHE A 52 -6.47 -12.63 -8.31
C PHE A 52 -7.44 -12.19 -9.40
N LEU A 53 -6.94 -11.91 -10.61
CA LEU A 53 -7.79 -11.47 -11.72
C LEU A 53 -8.84 -12.51 -12.10
N THR A 54 -8.48 -13.79 -12.09
CA THR A 54 -9.42 -14.89 -12.38
C THR A 54 -10.51 -14.98 -11.31
N GLU A 55 -10.15 -14.90 -10.03
CA GLU A 55 -11.09 -14.98 -8.91
C GLU A 55 -12.01 -13.76 -8.84
N MET A 56 -11.47 -12.56 -9.09
CA MET A 56 -12.27 -11.33 -9.12
C MET A 56 -13.23 -11.31 -10.31
N ALA A 57 -12.80 -11.79 -11.49
CA ALA A 57 -13.69 -11.94 -12.63
C ALA A 57 -14.86 -12.90 -12.35
N ALA A 58 -14.62 -13.98 -11.61
CA ALA A 58 -15.68 -14.90 -11.18
C ALA A 58 -16.70 -14.24 -10.23
N LEU A 59 -16.30 -13.19 -9.52
CA LEU A 59 -17.17 -12.38 -8.64
C LEU A 59 -17.86 -11.21 -9.36
N ASN A 60 -17.80 -11.14 -10.69
CA ASN A 60 -18.34 -10.04 -11.49
C ASN A 60 -17.78 -8.66 -11.08
N TRP A 61 -16.53 -8.65 -10.64
CA TRP A 61 -15.81 -7.42 -10.33
C TRP A 61 -15.55 -6.61 -11.60
N LEU A 62 -15.81 -5.31 -11.53
CA LEU A 62 -15.45 -4.33 -12.55
C LEU A 62 -13.96 -4.00 -12.42
N PRO A 63 -13.13 -4.30 -13.44
CA PRO A 63 -11.70 -4.00 -13.38
C PRO A 63 -11.46 -2.48 -13.38
N PRO A 64 -10.37 -2.01 -12.75
CA PRO A 64 -9.98 -0.61 -12.76
C PRO A 64 -9.54 -0.17 -14.16
N ASP A 65 -9.70 1.12 -14.44
CA ASP A 65 -9.14 1.76 -15.64
C ASP A 65 -7.61 1.67 -15.66
N HIS A 66 -6.99 1.70 -14.48
CA HIS A 66 -5.56 1.53 -14.32
C HIS A 66 -5.22 0.55 -13.20
N LEU A 67 -4.39 -0.45 -13.55
CA LEU A 67 -3.85 -1.45 -12.63
C LEU A 67 -2.31 -1.33 -12.55
N PRO A 68 -1.76 -0.20 -12.02
CA PRO A 68 -0.32 0.06 -12.03
C PRO A 68 0.44 -0.90 -11.12
N ARG A 69 1.67 -1.23 -11.53
CA ARG A 69 2.63 -2.01 -10.73
C ARG A 69 3.64 -1.09 -10.07
N ALA A 70 4.02 -1.41 -8.83
CA ALA A 70 5.04 -0.68 -8.09
C ALA A 70 6.38 -0.66 -8.85
N THR A 71 6.80 -1.82 -9.39
CA THR A 71 8.05 -1.95 -10.17
C THR A 71 8.10 -1.06 -11.42
N GLN A 72 6.95 -0.62 -11.94
CA GLN A 72 6.84 0.25 -13.12
C GLN A 72 6.87 1.75 -12.79
N HIS A 73 6.79 2.11 -11.50
CA HIS A 73 6.67 3.51 -11.06
C HIS A 73 7.83 3.97 -10.15
N VAL A 74 8.94 3.21 -10.13
CA VAL A 74 10.10 3.51 -9.29
C VAL A 74 10.67 4.90 -9.58
N THR A 75 10.64 5.35 -10.83
CA THR A 75 11.09 6.72 -11.19
C THR A 75 10.24 7.80 -10.50
N GLN A 76 8.91 7.62 -10.47
CA GLN A 76 7.99 8.54 -9.79
C GLN A 76 8.19 8.52 -8.28
N MET A 77 8.46 7.34 -7.70
CA MET A 77 8.81 7.20 -6.29
C MET A 77 10.10 7.97 -5.97
N GLN A 78 11.17 7.77 -6.75
CA GLN A 78 12.43 8.50 -6.54
C GLN A 78 12.25 10.03 -6.67
N GLU A 79 11.45 10.49 -7.63
CA GLU A 79 11.14 11.92 -7.78
C GLU A 79 10.38 12.49 -6.58
N MET A 80 9.40 11.75 -6.04
CA MET A 80 8.67 12.16 -4.84
C MET A 80 9.60 12.19 -3.61
N ILE A 81 10.46 11.19 -3.45
CA ILE A 81 11.44 11.13 -2.35
C ILE A 81 12.44 12.29 -2.44
N ARG A 82 12.91 12.62 -3.64
CA ARG A 82 13.78 13.78 -3.87
C ARG A 82 13.13 15.07 -3.37
N ARG A 83 11.85 15.30 -3.70
CA ARG A 83 11.09 16.46 -3.20
C ARG A 83 10.94 16.46 -1.69
N LEU A 84 10.67 15.30 -1.08
CA LEU A 84 10.56 15.18 0.37
C LEU A 84 11.88 15.54 1.07
N VAL A 85 13.03 15.10 0.52
CA VAL A 85 14.35 15.46 1.03
C VAL A 85 14.61 16.96 0.87
N GLU A 86 14.35 17.53 -0.32
CA GLU A 86 14.56 18.95 -0.61
C GLU A 86 13.71 19.88 0.27
N ARG A 87 12.50 19.42 0.64
CA ARG A 87 11.58 20.17 1.50
C ARG A 87 11.80 19.92 2.99
N GLY A 88 12.78 19.10 3.37
CA GLY A 88 13.14 18.84 4.76
C GLY A 88 12.24 17.85 5.50
N HIS A 89 11.42 17.08 4.78
CA HIS A 89 10.53 16.06 5.34
C HIS A 89 11.13 14.66 5.35
N ALA A 90 12.22 14.46 4.61
CA ALA A 90 12.96 13.20 4.58
C ALA A 90 14.45 13.40 4.83
N TYR A 91 15.11 12.37 5.32
CA TYR A 91 16.54 12.38 5.59
C TYR A 91 17.20 11.06 5.20
N LEU A 92 18.46 11.15 4.79
CA LEU A 92 19.31 9.99 4.56
C LEU A 92 19.96 9.54 5.86
N ALA A 93 20.02 8.23 6.07
CA ALA A 93 20.85 7.64 7.10
C ALA A 93 21.24 6.21 6.71
N GLU A 94 22.55 5.90 6.74
CA GLU A 94 23.06 4.54 6.52
C GLU A 94 22.51 3.84 5.26
N GLY A 95 22.47 4.55 4.12
CA GLY A 95 21.95 4.03 2.85
C GLY A 95 20.43 4.00 2.71
N HIS A 96 19.69 4.34 3.76
CA HIS A 96 18.24 4.47 3.75
C HIS A 96 17.83 5.92 3.53
N VAL A 97 16.60 6.11 3.06
CA VAL A 97 15.89 7.39 3.14
C VAL A 97 14.64 7.18 3.98
N TYR A 98 14.51 7.98 5.03
CA TYR A 98 13.36 7.96 5.95
C TYR A 98 12.53 9.22 5.80
N PHE A 99 11.22 9.09 5.94
CA PHE A 99 10.35 10.22 6.24
C PHE A 99 10.42 10.53 7.74
N SER A 100 10.58 11.80 8.10
CA SER A 100 10.58 12.24 9.49
C SER A 100 9.15 12.61 9.91
N ILE A 101 8.54 11.81 10.79
CA ILE A 101 7.15 12.08 11.22
C ILE A 101 7.04 13.41 11.97
N ASP A 102 8.09 13.80 12.70
CA ASP A 102 8.15 15.07 13.44
C ASP A 102 8.19 16.29 12.48
N SER A 103 8.54 16.10 11.22
CA SER A 103 8.48 17.16 10.20
C SER A 103 7.06 17.45 9.70
N TRP A 104 6.08 16.61 10.07
CA TRP A 104 4.68 16.73 9.66
C TRP A 104 3.77 16.87 10.90
N PRO A 105 3.50 18.11 11.37
CA PRO A 105 2.83 18.33 12.65
C PRO A 105 1.42 17.74 12.79
N THR A 106 0.73 17.47 11.67
CA THR A 106 -0.62 16.88 11.68
C THR A 106 -0.61 15.35 11.49
N TYR A 107 0.55 14.71 11.55
CA TYR A 107 0.67 13.26 11.44
C TYR A 107 -0.20 12.54 12.50
N GLY A 108 -1.12 11.69 12.06
CA GLY A 108 -2.13 11.05 12.91
C GLY A 108 -3.55 11.60 12.70
N GLU A 109 -3.73 12.62 11.85
CA GLU A 109 -5.03 13.24 11.59
C GLU A 109 -6.06 12.27 11.00
N LEU A 110 -5.64 11.27 10.22
CA LEU A 110 -6.56 10.29 9.66
C LEU A 110 -6.93 9.26 10.72
N SER A 111 -5.94 8.63 11.33
CA SER A 111 -6.08 7.51 12.25
C SER A 111 -6.70 7.92 13.58
N HIS A 112 -6.41 9.13 14.05
CA HIS A 112 -6.68 9.63 15.39
C HIS A 112 -6.04 8.77 16.50
N LEU A 113 -4.99 8.02 16.17
CA LEU A 113 -4.26 7.24 17.15
C LEU A 113 -3.38 8.17 17.99
N PRO A 114 -3.34 8.02 19.32
CA PRO A 114 -2.33 8.68 20.12
C PRO A 114 -0.95 8.05 19.84
N ARG A 115 0.12 8.82 20.03
CA ARG A 115 1.49 8.42 19.66
C ARG A 115 1.93 7.12 20.34
N GLU A 116 1.53 6.89 21.59
CA GLU A 116 1.79 5.65 22.33
C GLU A 116 1.16 4.41 21.68
N ALA A 117 0.06 4.57 20.95
CA ALA A 117 -0.62 3.48 20.22
C ALA A 117 -0.07 3.32 18.79
N MET A 118 0.48 4.38 18.20
CA MET A 118 1.04 4.34 16.85
C MET A 118 2.19 3.32 16.74
N LEU A 119 3.13 3.33 17.68
CA LEU A 119 4.34 2.50 17.54
C LEU A 119 4.04 0.99 17.56
N PRO A 120 3.25 0.45 18.51
CA PRO A 120 2.85 -0.95 18.47
C PRO A 120 2.15 -1.33 17.16
N VAL A 121 1.19 -0.52 16.69
CA VAL A 121 0.44 -0.82 15.46
C VAL A 121 1.33 -0.75 14.22
N ALA A 122 2.26 0.21 14.15
CA ALA A 122 3.22 0.28 13.05
C ALA A 122 4.11 -0.97 13.03
N ASN A 123 4.56 -1.45 14.19
CA ASN A 123 5.44 -2.62 14.30
C ASN A 123 4.76 -3.91 13.84
N GLU A 124 3.48 -4.08 14.18
CA GLU A 124 2.67 -5.21 13.68
C GLU A 124 2.50 -5.20 12.15
N ARG A 125 2.81 -4.06 11.51
CA ARG A 125 2.58 -3.79 10.09
C ARG A 125 3.87 -3.51 9.33
N GLY A 126 4.97 -4.06 9.80
CA GLY A 126 6.27 -4.05 9.10
C GLY A 126 7.23 -2.94 9.52
N ASN A 127 6.85 -2.04 10.44
CA ASN A 127 7.82 -1.09 10.99
C ASN A 127 8.89 -1.81 11.83
N VAL A 128 10.14 -1.40 11.65
CA VAL A 128 11.28 -1.87 12.45
C VAL A 128 11.86 -0.66 13.19
N PRO A 129 11.54 -0.45 14.48
CA PRO A 129 11.95 0.74 15.24
C PRO A 129 13.46 0.93 15.35
N GLN A 130 14.19 -0.18 15.42
CA GLN A 130 15.63 -0.25 15.63
C GLN A 130 16.45 -0.22 14.33
N MET A 131 15.80 0.13 13.21
CA MET A 131 16.48 0.23 11.92
C MET A 131 17.64 1.24 11.97
N PRO A 132 18.76 0.98 11.29
CA PRO A 132 19.95 1.82 11.41
C PRO A 132 19.71 3.26 10.96
N GLY A 133 20.29 4.21 11.69
CA GLY A 133 20.21 5.65 11.38
C GLY A 133 18.86 6.33 11.64
N LYS A 134 17.84 5.58 12.08
CA LYS A 134 16.50 6.09 12.35
C LYS A 134 16.49 7.04 13.56
N ARG A 135 15.98 8.26 13.39
CA ARG A 135 15.93 9.31 14.43
C ARG A 135 14.74 9.11 15.37
N ASP A 136 13.60 8.73 14.81
CA ASP A 136 12.38 8.40 15.55
C ASP A 136 11.95 6.95 15.27
N PRO A 137 11.55 6.16 16.28
CA PRO A 137 11.05 4.80 16.05
C PRO A 137 9.82 4.73 15.13
N LEU A 138 9.08 5.82 14.94
CA LEU A 138 7.92 5.94 14.04
C LEU A 138 8.26 6.48 12.64
N ASP A 139 9.47 6.99 12.41
CA ASP A 139 9.89 7.36 11.05
C ASP A 139 9.73 6.14 10.13
N PHE A 140 9.51 6.33 8.84
CA PHE A 140 9.26 5.19 7.96
C PHE A 140 10.09 5.28 6.69
N VAL A 141 10.41 4.10 6.16
CA VAL A 141 11.25 3.96 4.98
C VAL A 141 10.55 4.53 3.77
N LEU A 142 11.26 5.38 3.04
CA LEU A 142 10.94 5.80 1.69
C LEU A 142 11.76 5.02 0.68
N TRP A 143 13.04 4.79 0.98
CA TRP A 143 13.98 4.01 0.18
C TRP A 143 14.89 3.20 1.09
N GLN A 144 15.19 1.95 0.73
CA GLN A 144 16.14 1.12 1.47
C GLN A 144 17.08 0.34 0.56
N PRO A 145 18.32 0.06 1.02
CA PRO A 145 19.23 -0.81 0.30
C PRO A 145 18.62 -2.20 0.08
N SER A 146 18.83 -2.76 -1.09
CA SER A 146 18.44 -4.14 -1.41
C SER A 146 19.53 -5.11 -0.96
N ALA A 147 19.13 -6.29 -0.48
CA ALA A 147 20.08 -7.40 -0.32
C ALA A 147 20.63 -7.85 -1.71
N PRO A 148 21.77 -8.55 -1.77
CA PRO A 148 22.37 -8.96 -3.05
C PRO A 148 21.48 -9.83 -3.94
N ASP A 149 20.54 -10.55 -3.33
CA ASP A 149 19.56 -11.42 -3.98
C ASP A 149 18.19 -10.76 -4.18
N GLU A 150 18.04 -9.49 -3.82
CA GLU A 150 16.79 -8.73 -3.96
C GLU A 150 16.81 -7.82 -5.19
N PRO A 151 15.63 -7.49 -5.76
CA PRO A 151 15.56 -6.51 -6.83
C PRO A 151 16.07 -5.16 -6.35
N SER A 152 16.79 -4.47 -7.23
CA SER A 152 17.46 -3.22 -6.92
C SER A 152 17.41 -2.29 -8.12
N TRP A 153 17.21 -1.01 -7.84
CA TRP A 153 17.20 0.08 -8.80
C TRP A 153 18.26 1.10 -8.43
N GLU A 154 18.94 1.63 -9.43
CA GLU A 154 19.85 2.76 -9.26
C GLU A 154 19.08 3.99 -8.74
N SER A 155 19.65 4.69 -7.76
CA SER A 155 19.07 5.91 -7.20
C SER A 155 20.17 6.88 -6.71
N PRO A 156 19.84 8.17 -6.50
CA PRO A 156 20.77 9.13 -5.90
C PRO A 156 21.26 8.76 -4.49
N TRP A 157 20.59 7.81 -3.82
CA TRP A 157 20.91 7.36 -2.46
C TRP A 157 21.61 6.00 -2.43
N GLY A 158 21.95 5.46 -3.60
CA GLY A 158 22.53 4.14 -3.78
C GLY A 158 21.51 3.11 -4.30
N PRO A 159 21.99 1.94 -4.76
CA PRO A 159 21.13 0.88 -5.26
C PRO A 159 20.21 0.38 -4.15
N GLY A 160 18.91 0.29 -4.43
CA GLY A 160 17.92 -0.14 -3.45
C GLY A 160 16.52 -0.27 -4.02
N ARG A 161 15.52 -0.22 -3.14
CA ARG A 161 14.10 -0.39 -3.48
C ARG A 161 13.20 0.51 -2.62
N PRO A 162 11.98 0.82 -3.10
CA PRO A 162 11.05 1.67 -2.37
C PRO A 162 10.57 1.02 -1.07
N GLY A 163 10.15 1.86 -0.11
CA GLY A 163 9.34 1.42 1.03
C GLY A 163 7.86 1.32 0.66
N TRP A 164 7.10 0.46 1.34
CA TRP A 164 5.71 0.13 0.99
C TRP A 164 4.79 1.35 0.74
N HIS A 165 4.86 2.36 1.60
CA HIS A 165 3.94 3.50 1.55
C HIS A 165 4.16 4.44 0.35
N ILE A 166 5.43 4.63 -0.07
CA ILE A 166 5.76 5.60 -1.14
C ILE A 166 5.21 5.15 -2.50
N GLU A 167 4.95 3.85 -2.65
CA GLU A 167 4.39 3.26 -3.85
C GLU A 167 3.03 3.89 -4.18
N CYS A 168 2.09 3.82 -3.24
CA CYS A 168 0.72 4.29 -3.41
C CYS A 168 0.66 5.81 -3.59
N SER A 169 1.43 6.57 -2.81
CA SER A 169 1.55 8.03 -2.95
C SER A 169 2.02 8.43 -4.35
N ALA A 170 3.10 7.81 -4.85
CA ALA A 170 3.66 8.15 -6.15
C ALA A 170 2.79 7.70 -7.32
N MET A 171 2.25 6.48 -7.27
CA MET A 171 1.38 5.94 -8.33
C MET A 171 0.06 6.70 -8.44
N SER A 172 -0.61 6.96 -7.31
CA SER A 172 -1.87 7.72 -7.31
C SER A 172 -1.64 9.14 -7.80
N THR A 173 -0.60 9.83 -7.31
CA THR A 173 -0.26 11.18 -7.79
C THR A 173 0.02 11.23 -9.30
N ALA A 174 0.70 10.21 -9.83
CA ALA A 174 1.04 10.15 -11.25
C ALA A 174 -0.17 9.92 -12.16
N LEU A 175 -1.18 9.18 -11.69
CA LEU A 175 -2.34 8.78 -12.49
C LEU A 175 -3.57 9.68 -12.27
N LEU A 176 -3.76 10.19 -11.05
CA LEU A 176 -4.94 10.95 -10.64
C LEU A 176 -4.64 12.45 -10.39
N GLY A 177 -3.36 12.84 -10.37
CA GLY A 177 -2.94 14.18 -10.00
C GLY A 177 -2.67 14.33 -8.51
N THR A 178 -2.24 15.53 -8.08
CA THR A 178 -1.83 15.79 -6.68
C THR A 178 -2.97 15.76 -5.68
N HIS A 179 -4.20 15.92 -6.14
CA HIS A 179 -5.43 15.95 -5.34
C HIS A 179 -6.55 15.23 -6.09
N PHE A 180 -7.23 14.27 -5.43
CA PHE A 180 -8.35 13.53 -6.01
C PHE A 180 -9.47 13.21 -5.01
N ASP A 181 -10.57 12.63 -5.50
CA ASP A 181 -11.83 12.56 -4.77
C ASP A 181 -11.87 11.51 -3.65
N VAL A 182 -11.60 10.25 -3.98
CA VAL A 182 -11.80 9.12 -3.05
C VAL A 182 -10.57 8.23 -3.02
N HIS A 183 -10.06 7.96 -1.82
CA HIS A 183 -9.05 6.94 -1.57
C HIS A 183 -9.60 5.91 -0.58
N GLY A 184 -9.49 4.63 -0.90
CA GLY A 184 -9.99 3.59 -0.01
C GLY A 184 -9.16 2.33 0.07
N GLY A 185 -9.44 1.55 1.12
CA GLY A 185 -8.78 0.30 1.42
C GLY A 185 -9.42 -0.41 2.61
N GLY A 186 -8.81 -1.49 3.07
CA GLY A 186 -9.21 -2.15 4.33
C GLY A 186 -9.03 -1.23 5.53
N MET A 187 -9.86 -1.39 6.57
CA MET A 187 -9.73 -0.64 7.84
C MET A 187 -8.33 -0.74 8.44
N ASP A 188 -7.65 -1.84 8.20
CA ASP A 188 -6.29 -2.03 8.63
C ASP A 188 -5.32 -1.05 7.92
N LEU A 189 -5.55 -0.68 6.67
CA LEU A 189 -4.67 0.26 5.96
C LEU A 189 -4.75 1.69 6.49
N LYS A 190 -5.77 2.04 7.29
CA LYS A 190 -5.91 3.37 7.89
C LYS A 190 -4.61 3.83 8.59
N PHE A 191 -3.95 2.93 9.31
CA PHE A 191 -2.65 3.19 9.92
C PHE A 191 -1.74 1.95 9.89
N PRO A 192 -0.44 2.08 9.56
CA PRO A 192 0.24 3.33 9.20
C PRO A 192 0.08 3.70 7.72
N HIS A 193 -0.48 2.83 6.87
CA HIS A 193 -0.35 2.96 5.42
C HIS A 193 -0.92 4.27 4.87
N HIS A 194 -2.23 4.49 5.00
CA HIS A 194 -2.87 5.70 4.47
C HIS A 194 -2.42 6.98 5.19
N GLU A 195 -2.11 6.90 6.49
CA GLU A 195 -1.54 8.03 7.25
C GLU A 195 -0.18 8.46 6.66
N ASN A 196 0.67 7.49 6.31
CA ASN A 196 1.95 7.73 5.67
C ASN A 196 1.77 8.30 4.26
N GLU A 197 0.77 7.83 3.52
CA GLU A 197 0.49 8.35 2.18
C GLU A 197 0.04 9.81 2.19
N ILE A 198 -0.80 10.21 3.15
CA ILE A 198 -1.15 11.61 3.36
C ILE A 198 0.11 12.42 3.64
N ALA A 199 0.92 11.99 4.61
CA ALA A 199 2.12 12.71 5.01
C ALA A 199 3.09 12.86 3.84
N GLN A 200 3.35 11.79 3.08
CA GLN A 200 4.22 11.81 1.90
C GLN A 200 3.67 12.72 0.80
N SER A 201 2.40 12.55 0.42
CA SER A 201 1.82 13.24 -0.73
C SER A 201 1.65 14.73 -0.46
N CYS A 202 1.10 15.09 0.71
CA CYS A 202 0.94 16.49 1.12
C CYS A 202 2.29 17.18 1.32
N ALA A 203 3.26 16.53 1.97
CA ALA A 203 4.60 17.12 2.16
C ALA A 203 5.37 17.28 0.84
N ALA A 204 5.26 16.33 -0.08
CA ALA A 204 5.96 16.38 -1.36
C ALA A 204 5.39 17.44 -2.31
N THR A 205 4.06 17.62 -2.31
CA THR A 205 3.35 18.50 -3.24
C THR A 205 3.11 19.89 -2.67
N GLY A 206 2.79 19.99 -1.37
CA GLY A 206 2.26 21.19 -0.73
C GLY A 206 0.76 21.39 -0.95
N ASP A 207 0.06 20.38 -1.44
CA ASP A 207 -1.38 20.39 -1.74
C ASP A 207 -2.14 19.41 -0.83
N ALA A 208 -3.47 19.48 -0.83
CA ALA A 208 -4.31 18.44 -0.23
C ALA A 208 -4.24 17.16 -1.07
N PHE A 209 -4.33 15.99 -0.42
CA PHE A 209 -4.17 14.71 -1.13
C PHE A 209 -5.51 14.09 -1.58
N VAL A 210 -6.47 13.94 -0.67
CA VAL A 210 -7.74 13.22 -0.93
C VAL A 210 -8.91 13.94 -0.26
N ASN A 211 -10.05 14.06 -0.95
CA ASN A 211 -11.28 14.64 -0.36
C ASN A 211 -11.96 13.70 0.65
N LEU A 212 -12.07 12.41 0.32
CA LEU A 212 -12.75 11.41 1.14
C LEU A 212 -11.93 10.12 1.29
N TRP A 213 -11.70 9.73 2.54
CA TRP A 213 -11.14 8.42 2.89
C TRP A 213 -12.25 7.42 3.19
N MET A 214 -12.19 6.24 2.56
CA MET A 214 -13.17 5.17 2.76
C MET A 214 -12.51 3.86 3.17
N HIS A 215 -12.90 3.30 4.31
CA HIS A 215 -12.33 2.07 4.84
C HIS A 215 -13.39 0.98 5.00
N ASN A 216 -13.21 -0.18 4.36
CA ASN A 216 -14.11 -1.31 4.57
C ASN A 216 -13.80 -2.04 5.90
N GLY A 217 -14.85 -2.51 6.57
CA GLY A 217 -14.72 -3.30 7.79
C GLY A 217 -14.00 -4.64 7.56
N PHE A 218 -13.62 -5.27 8.67
CA PHE A 218 -13.05 -6.61 8.67
C PHE A 218 -14.09 -7.65 8.30
N VAL A 219 -13.65 -8.71 7.61
CA VAL A 219 -14.44 -9.93 7.44
C VAL A 219 -14.26 -10.77 8.70
N ASN A 220 -15.37 -11.18 9.32
CA ASN A 220 -15.38 -12.00 10.52
C ASN A 220 -15.91 -13.42 10.19
N VAL A 221 -15.39 -14.43 10.89
CA VAL A 221 -15.90 -15.81 10.93
C VAL A 221 -16.26 -16.09 12.38
N ASP A 222 -17.51 -16.47 12.63
CA ASP A 222 -18.02 -16.75 13.98
C ASP A 222 -17.73 -15.61 14.99
N GLU A 223 -17.99 -14.37 14.58
CA GLU A 223 -17.74 -13.12 15.33
C GLU A 223 -16.25 -12.78 15.56
N GLU A 224 -15.32 -13.64 15.17
CA GLU A 224 -13.88 -13.38 15.22
C GLU A 224 -13.33 -12.84 13.90
N LYS A 225 -12.38 -11.92 13.97
CA LYS A 225 -11.69 -11.41 12.77
C LYS A 225 -11.03 -12.56 12.02
N MET A 226 -11.29 -12.65 10.72
CA MET A 226 -10.60 -13.60 9.85
C MET A 226 -9.10 -13.27 9.80
N SER A 227 -8.24 -14.25 10.10
CA SER A 227 -6.78 -14.09 10.04
C SER A 227 -6.06 -15.42 9.84
N LYS A 228 -4.89 -15.37 9.19
CA LYS A 228 -4.04 -16.56 9.02
C LYS A 228 -3.56 -17.14 10.35
N SER A 229 -3.29 -16.29 11.34
CA SER A 229 -2.78 -16.71 12.66
C SER A 229 -3.80 -17.49 13.48
N LEU A 230 -5.10 -17.18 13.33
CA LEU A 230 -6.19 -17.92 13.98
C LEU A 230 -6.58 -19.19 13.21
N GLY A 231 -6.04 -19.40 12.01
CA GLY A 231 -6.39 -20.54 11.16
C GLY A 231 -7.83 -20.53 10.63
N ASN A 232 -8.57 -19.44 10.81
CA ASN A 232 -9.96 -19.26 10.39
C ASN A 232 -10.10 -18.56 9.02
N PHE A 233 -9.04 -18.61 8.20
CA PHE A 233 -8.96 -17.94 6.90
C PHE A 233 -9.36 -18.88 5.77
N PHE A 234 -10.22 -18.39 4.87
CA PHE A 234 -10.64 -19.11 3.67
C PHE A 234 -10.29 -18.30 2.42
N THR A 235 -9.76 -18.97 1.41
CA THR A 235 -9.50 -18.38 0.10
C THR A 235 -10.74 -18.45 -0.79
N LEU A 236 -10.86 -17.53 -1.76
CA LEU A 236 -11.91 -17.63 -2.79
C LEU A 236 -11.82 -18.95 -3.56
N ARG A 237 -10.62 -19.47 -3.78
CA ARG A 237 -10.42 -20.79 -4.40
C ARG A 237 -11.02 -21.95 -3.61
N GLU A 238 -11.04 -21.86 -2.29
CA GLU A 238 -11.68 -22.86 -1.41
C GLU A 238 -13.19 -22.65 -1.37
N VAL A 239 -13.66 -21.41 -1.31
CA VAL A 239 -15.08 -21.08 -1.13
C VAL A 239 -15.90 -21.18 -2.42
N LEU A 240 -15.42 -20.62 -3.54
CA LEU A 240 -16.19 -20.56 -4.80
C LEU A 240 -16.72 -21.92 -5.28
N PRO A 241 -15.93 -23.02 -5.24
CA PRO A 241 -16.43 -24.34 -5.65
C PRO A 241 -17.50 -24.91 -4.71
N THR A 242 -17.61 -24.42 -3.48
CA THR A 242 -18.65 -24.85 -2.51
C THR A 242 -19.99 -24.17 -2.73
N LEU A 243 -20.01 -23.08 -3.51
CA LEU A 243 -21.21 -22.30 -3.76
C LEU A 243 -21.94 -22.81 -5.01
N ARG A 244 -23.27 -22.71 -5.01
CA ARG A 244 -24.09 -22.99 -6.21
C ARG A 244 -23.84 -21.99 -7.35
N HIS A 245 -23.46 -20.76 -7.01
CA HIS A 245 -23.20 -19.65 -7.91
C HIS A 245 -22.37 -18.57 -7.19
N PRO A 246 -21.44 -17.86 -7.85
CA PRO A 246 -20.61 -16.83 -7.20
C PRO A 246 -21.40 -15.69 -6.53
N GLU A 247 -22.57 -15.32 -7.05
CA GLU A 247 -23.45 -14.29 -6.47
C GLU A 247 -24.01 -14.62 -5.07
N VAL A 248 -23.78 -15.83 -4.57
CA VAL A 248 -24.17 -16.20 -3.19
C VAL A 248 -23.21 -15.62 -2.15
N LEU A 249 -21.97 -15.32 -2.55
CA LEU A 249 -20.94 -14.72 -1.69
C LEU A 249 -21.21 -13.22 -1.46
#